data_AF-A0A0F9HKU4-F1
#
_entry.id   AF-A0A0F9HKU4-F1
#
_cell.length_a   1.000
_cell.length_b   1.000
_cell.length_c   1.000
_cell.angle_alpha   90.00
_cell.angle_beta   90.00
_cell.angle_gamma   90.00
#
_symmetry.space_group_name_H-M   'P 1'
#
loop_
_entity.id
_entity.type
_entity.pdbx_description
1 polymer ?
#
loop_
_entity_poly.entity_id
_entity_poly.type
_entity_poly.pdbx_seq_one_letter_code
_entity_poly.pdbx_strand_id
1 'polypeptide(L)'
;MFKWVMAALLLTAFSAYADVIHQERSLYRNILVEENGDLRCLKFDEKTRSSSQSCMYKSKPQKLVFNYTKLTFASLLMIDNPQNVLIIGLGGGSLSNVIHEL
;
A
#
# COMPACT_ATOMS: atom_id res chain seq x y z
N MET A 1 -7.24 5.25 -53.02
CA MET A 1 -6.29 4.71 -52.01
C MET A 1 -5.97 5.84 -51.05
N PHE A 2 -5.84 5.62 -49.74
CA PHE A 2 -5.44 6.64 -48.75
C PHE A 2 -6.50 7.64 -48.22
N LYS A 3 -7.66 7.19 -47.70
CA LYS A 3 -8.51 8.07 -46.86
C LYS A 3 -9.15 7.43 -45.62
N TRP A 4 -9.00 6.12 -45.41
CA TRP A 4 -9.72 5.39 -44.35
C TRP A 4 -8.80 4.86 -43.23
N VAL A 5 -7.61 5.43 -43.05
CA VAL A 5 -6.65 4.96 -42.02
C VAL A 5 -6.71 5.78 -40.73
N MET A 6 -7.44 6.90 -40.68
CA MET A 6 -7.58 7.70 -39.45
C MET A 6 -8.92 7.49 -38.74
N ALA A 7 -9.31 6.23 -38.51
CA ALA A 7 -10.41 5.93 -37.60
C ALA A 7 -9.85 5.63 -36.20
N ALA A 8 -9.59 6.72 -35.47
CA ALA A 8 -9.66 6.85 -34.02
C ALA A 8 -9.19 5.66 -33.15
N LEU A 9 -7.89 5.64 -32.84
CA LEU A 9 -7.43 5.12 -31.55
C LEU A 9 -7.74 6.16 -30.47
N LEU A 10 -8.99 6.24 -30.04
CA LEU A 10 -9.34 6.84 -28.75
C LEU A 10 -9.05 5.80 -27.67
N LEU A 11 -7.78 5.70 -27.26
CA LEU A 11 -7.42 5.06 -26.02
C LEU A 11 -8.04 5.88 -24.89
N THR A 12 -9.18 5.41 -24.37
CA THR A 12 -9.77 5.94 -23.13
C THR A 12 -8.74 5.72 -22.03
N ALA A 13 -8.04 6.78 -21.64
CA ALA A 13 -7.25 6.79 -20.43
C ALA A 13 -8.23 6.68 -19.25
N PHE A 14 -8.44 5.46 -18.76
CA PHE A 14 -9.12 5.23 -17.50
C PHE A 14 -8.21 5.83 -16.41
N SER A 15 -8.50 7.06 -15.98
CA SER A 15 -7.95 7.58 -14.74
C SER A 15 -8.55 6.76 -13.60
N ALA A 16 -7.78 5.82 -13.07
CA ALA A 16 -8.10 5.15 -11.81
C ALA A 16 -7.98 6.18 -10.68
N TYR A 17 -9.07 6.88 -10.40
CA TYR A 17 -9.19 7.69 -9.18
C TYR A 17 -9.19 6.74 -7.98
N ALA A 18 -8.32 7.03 -7.01
CA ALA A 18 -8.38 6.35 -5.73
C ALA A 18 -9.56 6.90 -4.93
N ASP A 19 -10.40 6.00 -4.41
CA ASP A 19 -11.56 6.39 -3.60
C ASP A 19 -11.16 6.54 -2.14
N VAL A 20 -11.53 7.65 -1.51
CA VAL A 20 -11.25 7.90 -0.09
C VAL A 20 -12.34 7.20 0.73
N ILE A 21 -11.99 6.08 1.37
CA ILE A 21 -12.94 5.28 2.13
C ILE A 21 -12.98 5.65 3.62
N HIS A 22 -11.94 6.31 4.14
CA HIS A 22 -11.91 6.81 5.52
C HIS A 22 -11.05 8.07 5.61
N GLN A 23 -11.52 9.02 6.40
CA GLN A 23 -10.75 10.21 6.74
C GLN A 23 -11.01 10.59 8.18
N GLU A 24 -9.94 10.77 8.95
CA GLU A 24 -10.03 11.10 10.36
C GLU A 24 -8.90 12.02 10.78
N ARG A 25 -9.19 12.96 11.69
CA ARG A 25 -8.16 13.82 12.27
C ARG A 25 -7.75 13.27 13.63
N SER A 26 -6.50 12.81 13.74
CA SER A 26 -5.91 12.44 15.03
C SER A 26 -5.25 13.65 15.72
N LEU A 27 -4.80 13.46 16.95
CA LEU A 27 -4.01 14.44 17.71
C LEU A 27 -2.73 14.87 16.95
N TYR A 28 -2.12 13.95 16.20
CA TYR A 28 -0.79 14.16 15.61
C TYR A 28 -0.85 14.50 14.12
N ARG A 29 -1.86 14.01 13.39
CA ARG A 29 -2.00 14.18 11.94
C ARG A 29 -3.36 13.72 11.43
N ASN A 30 -3.71 14.17 10.22
CA ASN A 30 -4.84 13.59 9.49
C ASN A 30 -4.46 12.20 8.97
N ILE A 31 -5.40 11.29 9.10
CA ILE A 31 -5.37 9.90 8.65
C ILE A 31 -6.32 9.81 7.46
N LEU A 32 -5.85 9.20 6.38
CA LEU A 32 -6.64 8.98 5.17
C LEU A 32 -6.46 7.53 4.75
N VAL A 33 -7.54 6.85 4.41
CA VAL A 33 -7.50 5.52 3.80
C VAL A 33 -8.11 5.61 2.42
N GLU A 34 -7.31 5.27 1.43
CA GLU A 34 -7.71 5.27 0.02
C GLU A 34 -7.69 3.86 -0.55
N GLU A 35 -8.59 3.59 -1.49
CA GLU A 35 -8.59 2.36 -2.28
C GLU A 35 -8.34 2.65 -3.76
N ASN A 36 -7.46 1.85 -4.36
CA ASN A 36 -7.27 1.84 -5.81
C ASN A 36 -7.16 0.39 -6.28
N GLY A 37 -8.22 -0.10 -6.93
CA GLY A 37 -8.33 -1.49 -7.32
C GLY A 37 -8.26 -2.42 -6.10
N ASP A 38 -7.28 -3.33 -6.10
CA ASP A 38 -7.06 -4.27 -4.99
C ASP A 38 -6.24 -3.68 -3.83
N LEU A 39 -5.70 -2.47 -3.98
CA LEU A 39 -4.91 -1.83 -2.93
C LEU A 39 -5.80 -1.01 -2.00
N ARG A 40 -5.57 -1.17 -0.70
CA ARG A 40 -6.03 -0.25 0.35
C ARG A 40 -4.80 0.35 1.02
N CYS A 41 -4.70 1.67 1.01
CA CYS A 41 -3.51 2.40 1.44
C CYS A 41 -3.83 3.41 2.54
N LEU A 42 -3.04 3.37 3.61
CA LEU A 42 -3.02 4.37 4.66
C LEU A 42 -2.09 5.51 4.23
N LYS A 43 -2.59 6.73 4.33
CA LYS A 43 -1.84 7.96 4.08
C LYS A 43 -1.96 8.89 5.27
N PHE A 44 -0.93 9.71 5.42
CA PHE A 44 -0.96 10.84 6.31
C PHE A 44 -0.83 12.12 5.49
N ASP A 45 -1.49 13.18 5.94
CA ASP A 45 -1.56 14.47 5.23
C ASP A 45 -0.23 15.24 5.32
N GLU A 46 0.74 14.82 4.50
CA GLU A 46 2.07 15.45 4.38
C GLU A 46 2.17 16.25 3.08
N LYS A 47 1.36 17.30 2.93
CA LYS A 47 1.43 18.36 1.88
C LYS A 47 1.45 17.90 0.41
N THR A 48 1.53 16.60 0.15
CA THR A 48 1.58 15.92 -1.13
C THR A 48 0.86 14.59 -0.92
N ARG A 49 -0.30 14.39 -1.54
CA ARG A 49 -1.09 13.14 -1.46
C ARG A 49 -0.36 11.91 -2.05
N SER A 50 0.94 12.03 -2.34
CA SER A 50 1.69 11.11 -3.21
C SER A 50 2.35 9.95 -2.47
N SER A 51 2.70 10.05 -1.19
CA SER A 51 3.33 8.94 -0.46
C SER A 51 2.33 8.18 0.42
N SER A 52 2.21 6.87 0.17
CA SER A 52 1.47 5.97 1.05
C SER A 52 2.38 5.53 2.19
N GLN A 53 1.86 5.56 3.42
CA GLN A 53 2.58 5.13 4.62
C GLN A 53 2.59 3.60 4.71
N SER A 54 1.46 2.97 4.38
CA SER A 54 1.33 1.53 4.24
C SER A 54 0.26 1.20 3.21
N CYS A 55 0.34 0.04 2.59
CA CYS A 55 -0.68 -0.48 1.69
C CYS A 55 -0.83 -1.99 1.90
N MET A 56 -2.03 -2.50 1.67
CA MET A 56 -2.35 -3.93 1.67
C MET A 56 -3.12 -4.31 0.40
N TYR A 57 -2.91 -5.54 -0.07
CA TYR A 57 -3.83 -6.15 -1.04
C TYR A 57 -5.06 -6.63 -0.29
N LYS A 58 -6.25 -6.17 -0.69
CA LYS A 58 -7.52 -6.62 -0.11
C LYS A 58 -7.74 -8.11 -0.35
N SER A 59 -7.35 -8.60 -1.53
CA SER A 59 -7.42 -10.02 -1.88
C SER A 59 -6.40 -10.90 -1.16
N LYS A 60 -5.26 -10.35 -0.72
CA LYS A 60 -4.15 -11.08 -0.10
C LYS A 60 -3.49 -10.25 1.02
N PRO A 61 -4.16 -10.05 2.17
CA PRO A 61 -3.69 -9.14 3.22
C PRO A 61 -2.30 -9.46 3.80
N GLN A 62 -1.87 -10.72 3.72
CA GLN A 62 -0.56 -11.22 4.16
C GLN A 62 0.57 -10.84 3.20
N LYS A 63 0.25 -10.49 1.95
CA LYS A 63 1.26 -10.17 0.94
C LYS A 63 1.75 -8.75 1.14
N LEU A 64 3.02 -8.60 1.49
CA LEU A 64 3.69 -7.31 1.62
C LEU A 64 3.73 -6.56 0.27
N VAL A 65 3.14 -5.36 0.25
CA VAL A 65 3.12 -4.48 -0.94
C VAL A 65 4.50 -3.88 -1.18
N PHE A 66 5.12 -3.31 -0.14
CA PHE A 66 6.38 -2.59 -0.27
C PHE A 66 7.60 -3.50 -0.17
N ASN A 67 8.67 -3.14 -0.88
CA ASN A 67 9.92 -3.91 -0.82
C ASN A 67 10.66 -3.70 0.49
N TYR A 68 10.60 -2.50 1.09
CA TYR A 68 11.26 -2.25 2.37
C TYR A 68 10.73 -3.18 3.47
N THR A 69 9.41 -3.42 3.52
CA THR A 69 8.81 -4.34 4.51
C THR A 69 9.25 -5.78 4.30
N LYS A 70 9.47 -6.22 3.05
CA LYS A 70 10.01 -7.55 2.76
C LYS A 70 11.44 -7.68 3.26
N LEU A 71 12.26 -6.65 3.01
CA LEU A 71 13.65 -6.61 3.45
C LEU A 71 13.78 -6.53 4.97
N THR A 72 12.82 -5.93 5.68
CA THR A 72 12.81 -5.92 7.15
C THR A 72 12.86 -7.34 7.74
N PHE A 73 12.20 -8.32 7.11
CA PHE A 73 12.23 -9.71 7.57
C PHE A 73 13.48 -10.48 7.16
N ALA A 74 14.35 -9.92 6.31
CA ALA A 74 15.60 -10.59 5.94
C ALA A 74 16.54 -10.77 7.15
N SER A 75 16.41 -9.95 8.20
CA SER A 75 17.16 -10.13 9.45
C SER A 75 16.84 -11.44 10.17
N LEU A 76 15.63 -11.99 9.98
CA LEU A 76 15.22 -13.26 10.59
C LEU A 76 16.01 -14.46 10.04
N LEU A 77 16.59 -14.34 8.84
CA LEU A 77 17.47 -15.37 8.27
C LEU A 77 18.75 -15.58 9.10
N MET A 78 19.07 -14.66 10.00
CA MET A 78 20.25 -14.70 10.87
C MET A 78 19.90 -15.14 12.31
N ILE A 79 18.63 -15.47 12.58
CA ILE A 79 18.14 -15.83 13.91
C ILE A 79 17.50 -17.21 13.84
N ASP A 80 18.06 -18.18 14.56
CA ASP A 80 17.47 -19.50 14.68
C ASP A 80 16.21 -19.44 15.56
N ASN A 81 15.07 -19.88 15.01
CA ASN A 81 13.79 -20.04 15.71
C ASN A 81 13.34 -18.80 16.53
N PRO A 82 13.06 -17.64 15.90
CA PRO A 82 12.71 -16.41 16.59
C PRO A 82 11.40 -16.55 17.40
N GLN A 83 11.46 -16.34 18.71
CA GLN A 83 10.30 -16.52 19.61
C GLN A 83 9.61 -15.20 20.00
N ASN A 84 10.36 -14.10 20.00
CA ASN A 84 9.88 -12.81 20.48
C ASN A 84 10.30 -11.70 19.52
N VAL A 85 9.36 -10.84 19.13
CA VAL A 85 9.61 -9.72 18.22
C VAL A 85 9.05 -8.45 18.84
N LEU A 86 9.89 -7.40 18.89
CA LEU A 86 9.46 -6.05 19.23
C LEU A 86 9.40 -5.21 17.96
N ILE A 87 8.24 -4.62 17.68
CA ILE A 87 8.05 -3.67 16.58
C ILE A 87 7.81 -2.29 17.19
N ILE A 88 8.65 -1.31 16.85
CA ILE A 88 8.52 0.08 17.32
C ILE A 88 7.96 0.93 16.18
N GLY A 89 6.84 1.62 16.44
CA GLY A 89 5.98 2.15 15.39
C GLY A 89 5.09 1.06 14.82
N LEU A 90 4.36 1.33 13.73
CA LEU A 90 3.61 0.28 13.01
C LEU A 90 3.09 0.72 11.64
N GLY A 91 2.92 2.03 11.44
CA GLY A 91 2.30 2.56 10.21
C GLY A 91 0.87 2.04 10.10
N GLY A 92 0.67 1.00 9.28
CA GLY A 92 -0.61 0.32 9.10
C GLY A 92 -0.58 -1.20 9.30
N GLY A 93 0.28 -1.73 10.19
CA GLY A 93 0.17 -3.12 10.66
C GLY A 93 0.73 -4.18 9.73
N SER A 94 1.34 -3.82 8.60
CA SER A 94 1.82 -4.79 7.61
C SER A 94 2.85 -5.78 8.17
N LEU A 95 3.76 -5.32 9.05
CA LEU A 95 4.77 -6.19 9.66
C LEU A 95 4.15 -7.12 10.71
N SER A 96 3.33 -6.60 11.62
CA SER A 96 2.66 -7.41 12.65
C SER A 96 1.75 -8.47 12.03
N ASN A 97 1.07 -8.16 10.93
CA ASN A 97 0.18 -9.12 10.28
C ASN A 97 0.92 -10.28 9.63
N VAL A 98 2.18 -10.11 9.23
CA VAL A 98 2.96 -11.13 8.52
C VAL A 98 3.89 -11.91 9.44
N ILE A 99 4.47 -11.26 10.46
CA ILE A 99 5.45 -11.90 11.33
C ILE A 99 4.87 -13.09 12.12
N HIS A 100 3.56 -13.11 12.38
CA HIS A 100 2.89 -14.23 13.05
C HIS A 100 2.71 -15.48 12.15
N GLU A 101 2.93 -15.34 10.84
CA GLU A 101 2.82 -16.45 9.87
C GLU A 101 4.18 -17.06 9.50
N LEU A 102 5.28 -16.46 9.97
CA LEU A 102 6.66 -16.91 9.77
C LEU A 102 7.15 -17.71 10.98
#